data_AF-A0A950EGC2-F1
#
_entry.id   AF-A0A950EGC2-F1
#
_cell.length_a   1.000
_cell.length_b   1.000
_cell.length_c   1.000
_cell.angle_alpha   90.00
_cell.angle_beta   90.00
_cell.angle_gamma   90.00
#
_symmetry.space_group_name_H-M   'P 1'
#
loop_
_entity.id
_entity.type
_entity.pdbx_description
1 polymer ?
#
loop_
_entity_poly.entity_id
_entity_poly.type
_entity_poly.pdbx_seq_one_letter_code
_entity_poly.pdbx_strand_id
1 'polypeptide(L)'
;CWYTNVRWLADLQPGDHLWLVTSGANLRREERQAGFLVALWAVAGVAENPGDDPAHPRDDFRFRIVADDSGSVTFDDPVLIDDILRPEGRDRTEPIGRFLSATKRLDERQMQRLRAAAGPELALKWLSGNRR
;
A
#
# COMPACT_ATOMS: atom_id res chain seq x y z
N CYS A 1 -2.61 -6.82 10.19
CA CYS A 1 -1.99 -5.60 10.77
C CYS A 1 -0.56 -5.46 10.23
N TRP A 2 0.03 -4.27 10.30
CA TRP A 2 1.41 -4.01 9.86
C TRP A 2 2.17 -3.22 10.93
N TYR A 3 3.39 -3.66 11.23
CA TYR A 3 4.27 -3.05 12.21
C TYR A 3 5.28 -2.12 11.56
N THR A 4 5.52 -0.94 12.15
CA THR A 4 6.41 0.08 11.58
C THR A 4 7.04 0.99 12.63
N ASN A 5 8.20 1.55 12.30
CA ASN A 5 8.84 2.66 13.03
C ASN A 5 8.62 4.02 12.37
N VAL A 6 7.97 4.06 11.22
CA VAL A 6 7.80 5.28 10.44
C VAL A 6 6.81 6.19 11.16
N ARG A 7 7.33 7.26 11.79
CA ARG A 7 6.55 8.13 12.68
C ARG A 7 5.31 8.72 12.04
N TRP A 8 5.38 9.16 10.79
CA TRP A 8 4.23 9.79 10.15
C TRP A 8 3.09 8.80 9.87
N LEU A 9 3.38 7.50 9.78
CA LEU A 9 2.32 6.48 9.70
C LEU A 9 1.55 6.34 11.01
N ALA A 10 2.07 6.86 12.13
CA ALA A 10 1.34 6.95 13.37
C ALA A 10 0.21 8.00 13.33
N ASP A 11 0.28 8.95 12.40
CA ASP A 11 -0.72 10.02 12.27
C ASP A 11 -1.92 9.60 11.41
N LEU A 12 -1.90 8.38 10.83
CA LEU A 12 -3.02 7.87 10.05
C LEU A 12 -4.28 7.78 10.91
N GLN A 13 -5.38 8.23 10.34
CA GLN A 13 -6.69 8.21 10.95
C GLN A 13 -7.53 7.04 10.43
N PRO A 14 -8.53 6.59 11.20
CA PRO A 14 -9.54 5.67 10.67
C PRO A 14 -10.14 6.21 9.36
N GLY A 15 -10.18 5.37 8.32
CA GLY A 15 -10.62 5.75 6.98
C GLY A 15 -9.52 6.24 6.03
N ASP A 16 -8.29 6.48 6.51
CA ASP A 16 -7.14 6.67 5.63
C ASP A 16 -6.83 5.40 4.83
N HIS A 17 -6.14 5.56 3.70
CA HIS A 17 -5.86 4.46 2.78
C HIS A 17 -4.37 4.27 2.54
N LEU A 18 -3.91 3.02 2.65
CA LEU A 18 -2.55 2.59 2.31
C LEU A 18 -2.56 1.76 1.04
N TRP A 19 -1.80 2.20 0.04
CA TRP A 19 -1.59 1.46 -1.22
C TRP A 19 -0.36 0.57 -1.06
N LEU A 20 -0.55 -0.75 -1.08
CA LEU A 20 0.51 -1.73 -0.86
C LEU A 20 1.08 -2.17 -2.21
N VAL A 21 2.36 -1.89 -2.39
CA VAL A 21 3.07 -2.09 -3.66
C VAL A 21 4.22 -3.08 -3.44
N THR A 22 4.37 -4.00 -4.38
CA THR A 22 5.50 -4.95 -4.41
C THR A 22 6.20 -4.92 -5.75
N SER A 23 7.37 -5.56 -5.83
CA SER A 23 8.08 -5.74 -7.10
C SER A 23 7.60 -6.96 -7.86
N GLY A 24 7.70 -6.93 -9.19
CA GLY A 24 7.44 -8.10 -10.03
C GLY A 24 8.29 -9.32 -9.64
N ALA A 25 9.48 -9.12 -9.07
CA ALA A 25 10.34 -10.20 -8.59
C ALA A 25 9.68 -11.01 -7.46
N ASN A 26 8.98 -10.34 -6.53
CA ASN A 26 8.25 -11.01 -5.44
C ASN A 26 7.03 -11.79 -5.96
N LEU A 27 6.49 -11.36 -7.11
CA LEU A 27 5.35 -11.99 -7.78
C LEU A 27 5.77 -12.98 -8.87
N ARG A 28 7.08 -13.18 -9.09
CA ARG A 28 7.63 -14.02 -10.17
C ARG A 28 7.14 -13.61 -11.58
N ARG A 29 6.94 -12.31 -11.81
CA ARG A 29 6.58 -11.73 -13.11
C ARG A 29 7.82 -11.48 -13.98
N GLU A 30 7.60 -11.34 -15.29
CA GLU A 30 8.66 -11.02 -16.26
C GLU A 30 9.25 -9.64 -15.99
N GLU A 31 8.41 -8.66 -15.67
CA GLU A 31 8.80 -7.29 -15.29
C GLU A 31 9.30 -7.25 -13.85
N ARG A 32 10.37 -7.98 -13.54
CA ARG A 32 10.88 -8.21 -12.18
C ARG A 32 11.08 -6.94 -11.37
N GLN A 33 11.47 -5.85 -12.02
CA GLN A 33 11.74 -4.58 -11.34
C GLN A 33 10.51 -3.70 -11.16
N ALA A 34 9.42 -3.95 -11.90
CA ALA A 34 8.25 -3.09 -11.96
C ALA A 34 7.40 -3.11 -10.68
N GLY A 35 6.65 -2.03 -10.46
CA GLY A 35 5.68 -1.86 -9.38
C GLY A 35 4.33 -2.50 -9.65
N PHE A 36 3.88 -3.34 -8.72
CA PHE A 36 2.56 -3.96 -8.75
C PHE A 36 1.78 -3.62 -7.48
N LEU A 37 0.55 -3.16 -7.65
CA LEU A 37 -0.41 -2.99 -6.57
C LEU A 37 -0.97 -4.35 -6.19
N VAL A 38 -0.83 -4.73 -4.92
CA VAL A 38 -1.30 -6.02 -4.40
C VAL A 38 -2.46 -5.88 -3.42
N ALA A 39 -2.57 -4.72 -2.77
CA ALA A 39 -3.68 -4.43 -1.88
C ALA A 39 -3.86 -2.92 -1.66
N LEU A 40 -5.06 -2.57 -1.25
CA LEU A 40 -5.44 -1.30 -0.66
C LEU A 40 -5.97 -1.59 0.74
N TRP A 41 -5.35 -1.00 1.76
CA TRP A 41 -5.83 -1.12 3.13
C TRP A 41 -6.54 0.14 3.57
N ALA A 42 -7.79 0.00 3.99
CA ALA A 42 -8.47 1.00 4.79
C ALA A 42 -7.94 0.90 6.23
N VAL A 43 -7.51 2.02 6.81
CA VAL A 43 -7.00 2.06 8.17
C VAL A 43 -8.18 2.01 9.14
N ALA A 44 -8.19 1.04 10.05
CA ALA A 44 -9.12 1.01 11.19
C ALA A 44 -8.59 1.84 12.36
N GLY A 45 -7.27 1.91 12.50
CA GLY A 45 -6.58 2.73 13.49
C GLY A 45 -5.10 2.40 13.59
N VAL A 46 -4.37 3.23 14.34
CA VAL A 46 -2.96 3.00 14.67
C VAL A 46 -2.82 2.98 16.18
N ALA A 47 -2.06 2.00 16.68
CA ALA A 47 -1.76 1.85 18.10
C ALA A 47 -0.24 1.75 18.30
N GLU A 48 0.22 1.99 19.52
CA GLU A 48 1.57 1.55 19.90
C GLU A 48 1.67 0.02 19.79
N ASN A 49 2.83 -0.48 19.37
CA ASN A 49 3.09 -1.91 19.37
C ASN A 49 3.15 -2.42 20.83
N PRO A 50 2.26 -3.35 21.22
CA PRO A 50 2.29 -3.92 22.56
C PRO A 50 3.49 -4.84 22.80
N GLY A 51 4.20 -5.27 21.75
CA GLY A 51 5.32 -6.23 21.85
C GLY A 51 4.86 -7.66 22.10
N ASP A 52 3.63 -8.00 21.66
CA ASP A 52 3.04 -9.33 21.79
C ASP A 52 3.50 -10.31 20.68
N ASP A 53 4.02 -9.80 19.57
CA ASP A 53 4.53 -10.57 18.44
C ASP A 53 6.07 -10.65 18.44
N PRO A 54 6.66 -11.85 18.66
CA PRO A 54 8.12 -12.03 18.62
C PRO A 54 8.77 -11.72 17.27
N ALA A 55 8.02 -11.79 16.16
CA ALA A 55 8.54 -11.41 14.85
C ALA A 55 8.61 -9.88 14.65
N HIS A 56 7.90 -9.13 15.49
CA HIS A 56 7.81 -7.67 15.45
C HIS A 56 7.97 -7.09 16.87
N PRO A 57 9.16 -7.22 17.49
CA PRO A 57 9.38 -6.75 18.85
C PRO A 57 9.20 -5.24 18.95
N ARG A 58 8.72 -4.75 20.10
CA ARG A 58 8.43 -3.33 20.32
C ARG A 58 9.65 -2.42 20.12
N ASP A 59 10.84 -2.92 20.44
CA ASP A 59 12.10 -2.17 20.32
C ASP A 59 12.46 -1.88 18.84
N ASP A 60 12.06 -2.78 17.94
CA ASP A 60 12.31 -2.65 16.49
C ASP A 60 11.09 -2.13 15.72
N PHE A 61 9.89 -2.11 16.31
CA PHE A 61 8.68 -1.62 15.67
C PHE A 61 7.78 -0.92 16.69
N ARG A 62 7.73 0.41 16.65
CA ARG A 62 7.01 1.22 17.64
C ARG A 62 5.50 1.23 17.45
N PHE A 63 5.01 1.14 16.21
CA PHE A 63 3.61 1.31 15.87
C PHE A 63 3.04 0.08 15.18
N ARG A 64 1.74 -0.17 15.40
CA ARG A 64 0.95 -1.20 14.75
C ARG A 64 -0.24 -0.57 14.04
N ILE A 65 -0.28 -0.69 12.72
CA ILE A 65 -1.38 -0.26 11.86
C ILE A 65 -2.38 -1.41 11.74
N VAL A 66 -3.64 -1.14 12.06
CA VAL A 66 -4.74 -2.09 11.96
C VAL A 66 -5.54 -1.76 10.71
N ALA A 67 -5.73 -2.75 9.84
CA ALA A 67 -6.56 -2.61 8.66
C ALA A 67 -8.03 -2.91 9.02
N ASP A 68 -8.96 -2.18 8.40
CA ASP A 68 -10.36 -2.54 8.34
C ASP A 68 -10.57 -3.48 7.15
N ASP A 69 -10.75 -4.77 7.42
CA ASP A 69 -10.93 -5.78 6.39
C ASP A 69 -12.15 -5.50 5.50
N SER A 70 -13.20 -4.83 6.03
CA SER A 70 -14.41 -4.52 5.27
C SER A 70 -14.21 -3.41 4.23
N GLY A 71 -13.32 -2.46 4.53
CA GLY A 71 -12.90 -1.39 3.62
C GLY A 71 -11.66 -1.73 2.78
N SER A 72 -11.00 -2.85 3.06
CA SER A 72 -9.76 -3.24 2.39
C SER A 72 -10.03 -4.11 1.15
N VAL A 73 -9.09 -4.05 0.21
CA VAL A 73 -9.11 -4.81 -1.04
C VAL A 73 -7.76 -5.47 -1.24
N THR A 74 -7.76 -6.77 -1.46
CA THR A 74 -6.61 -7.52 -1.96
C THR A 74 -6.87 -7.84 -3.42
N PHE A 75 -5.86 -7.70 -4.26
CA PHE A 75 -5.96 -8.00 -5.68
C PHE A 75 -5.42 -9.42 -5.93
N ASP A 76 -6.30 -10.32 -6.36
CA ASP A 76 -5.93 -11.68 -6.74
C ASP A 76 -4.97 -11.69 -7.93
N ASP A 77 -5.18 -10.76 -8.88
CA ASP A 77 -4.23 -10.45 -9.94
C ASP A 77 -3.61 -9.05 -9.69
N PRO A 78 -2.34 -8.98 -9.24
CA PRO A 78 -1.70 -7.71 -8.96
C PRO A 78 -1.63 -6.78 -10.18
N VAL A 79 -1.94 -5.51 -9.96
CA VAL A 79 -2.06 -4.53 -11.05
C VAL A 79 -0.72 -3.85 -11.29
N LEU A 80 -0.21 -3.89 -12.53
CA LEU A 80 0.99 -3.15 -12.93
C LEU A 80 0.71 -1.64 -12.83
N ILE A 81 1.47 -0.93 -12.00
CA ILE A 81 1.29 0.52 -11.74
C ILE A 81 2.61 1.30 -11.82
N ASP A 82 3.60 0.71 -12.49
CA ASP A 82 4.97 1.24 -12.51
C ASP A 82 5.05 2.66 -13.09
N ASP A 83 4.33 2.89 -14.19
CA ASP A 83 4.22 4.16 -14.91
C ASP A 83 3.39 5.23 -14.17
N ILE A 84 2.70 4.85 -13.10
CA ILE A 84 1.97 5.76 -12.21
C ILE A 84 2.88 6.26 -11.09
N LEU A 85 3.74 5.37 -10.60
CA LEU A 85 4.63 5.65 -9.47
C LEU A 85 5.96 6.24 -9.90
N ARG A 86 6.56 5.67 -10.96
CA ARG A 86 7.80 6.14 -11.55
C ARG A 86 7.52 7.11 -12.70
N PRO A 87 8.04 8.34 -12.66
CA PRO A 87 7.90 9.28 -13.76
C PRO A 87 8.62 8.76 -15.01
N GLU A 88 8.23 9.27 -16.18
CA GLU A 88 8.94 8.99 -17.43
C GLU A 88 10.42 9.39 -17.34
N GLY A 89 11.29 8.58 -17.95
CA GLY A 89 12.74 8.80 -17.95
C GLY A 89 13.49 8.32 -16.70
N ARG A 90 12.81 7.81 -15.67
CA ARG A 90 13.45 7.17 -14.50
C ARG A 90 13.98 5.78 -14.86
N ASP A 91 15.04 5.38 -14.16
CA ASP A 91 15.64 4.06 -14.31
C ASP A 91 14.65 2.94 -13.93
N ARG A 92 14.32 2.10 -14.92
CA ARG A 92 13.43 0.93 -14.77
C ARG A 92 14.20 -0.32 -14.36
N THR A 93 15.53 -0.28 -14.34
CA THR A 93 16.38 -1.38 -13.88
C THR A 93 16.47 -1.44 -12.35
N GLU A 94 16.19 -0.33 -11.66
CA GLU A 94 16.09 -0.28 -10.21
C GLU A 94 14.78 -0.95 -9.72
N PRO A 95 14.80 -1.81 -8.69
CA PRO A 95 13.57 -2.37 -8.14
C PRO A 95 12.64 -1.28 -7.61
N ILE A 96 11.33 -1.40 -7.86
CA ILE A 96 10.34 -0.44 -7.37
C ILE A 96 10.44 -0.20 -5.85
N GLY A 97 10.78 -1.22 -5.06
CA GLY A 97 10.92 -1.09 -3.60
C GLY A 97 12.08 -0.18 -3.20
N ARG A 98 13.13 -0.11 -4.03
CA ARG A 98 14.24 0.81 -3.83
C ARG A 98 13.88 2.24 -4.27
N PHE A 99 13.09 2.36 -5.33
CA PHE A 99 12.47 3.64 -5.73
C PHE A 99 11.52 4.18 -4.65
N LEU A 100 10.66 3.33 -4.09
CA LEU A 100 9.75 3.61 -2.97
C LEU A 100 10.41 3.35 -1.61
N SER A 101 11.71 3.63 -1.48
CA SER A 101 12.51 3.36 -0.27
C SER A 101 11.97 4.04 0.99
N ALA A 102 11.06 5.00 0.84
CA ALA A 102 10.21 5.50 1.90
C ALA A 102 8.73 5.45 1.46
N THR A 103 7.85 5.26 2.44
CA THR A 103 6.43 5.42 2.20
C THR A 103 6.16 6.82 1.64
N LYS A 104 5.31 6.93 0.61
CA LYS A 104 5.09 8.16 -0.14
C LYS A 104 3.61 8.51 -0.13
N ARG A 105 3.30 9.79 0.14
CA ARG A 105 1.96 10.33 -0.09
C ARG A 105 1.76 10.54 -1.59
N LEU A 106 0.67 10.00 -2.12
CA LEU A 106 0.31 10.16 -3.51
C LEU A 106 -0.44 11.48 -3.70
N ASP A 107 -0.16 12.16 -4.81
CA ASP A 107 -0.98 13.31 -5.22
C ASP A 107 -2.32 12.86 -5.83
N GLU A 108 -3.23 13.80 -6.03
CA GLU A 108 -4.57 13.51 -6.52
C GLU A 108 -4.57 12.86 -7.92
N ARG A 109 -3.67 13.28 -8.80
CA ARG A 109 -3.55 12.72 -10.16
C ARG A 109 -3.05 11.28 -10.11
N GLN A 110 -2.08 10.97 -9.26
CA GLN A 110 -1.60 9.62 -9.02
C GLN A 110 -2.71 8.74 -8.43
N MET A 111 -3.46 9.24 -7.45
CA MET A 111 -4.61 8.53 -6.88
C MET A 111 -5.68 8.23 -7.93
N GLN A 112 -6.01 9.18 -8.80
CA GLN A 112 -6.97 8.96 -9.89
C GLN A 112 -6.48 7.89 -10.86
N ARG A 113 -5.21 7.93 -11.29
CA ARG A 113 -4.63 6.92 -12.18
C ARG A 113 -4.61 5.53 -11.53
N LEU A 114 -4.26 5.43 -10.25
CA LEU A 114 -4.30 4.15 -9.53
C LEU A 114 -5.71 3.60 -9.43
N ARG A 115 -6.71 4.44 -9.12
CA ARG A 115 -8.12 4.02 -9.10
C ARG A 115 -8.58 3.50 -10.46
N ALA A 116 -8.16 4.17 -11.54
CA ALA A 116 -8.48 3.72 -12.90
C ALA A 116 -7.81 2.37 -13.23
N ALA A 117 -6.53 2.20 -12.86
CA ALA A 117 -5.76 0.97 -13.11
C ALA A 117 -6.29 -0.21 -12.29
N ALA A 118 -6.71 0.02 -11.05
CA ALA A 118 -7.29 -0.99 -10.16
C ALA A 118 -8.68 -1.50 -10.62
N GLY A 119 -9.25 -0.90 -11.67
CA GLY A 119 -10.43 -1.41 -12.34
C GLY A 119 -11.76 -1.16 -11.62
N PRO A 120 -12.87 -1.64 -12.22
CA PRO A 120 -14.23 -1.37 -11.76
C PRO A 120 -14.56 -2.04 -10.42
N GLU A 121 -13.87 -3.12 -10.05
CA GLU A 121 -14.07 -3.78 -8.76
C GLU A 121 -13.65 -2.90 -7.58
N LEU A 122 -12.53 -2.18 -7.71
CA LEU A 122 -12.13 -1.17 -6.72
C LEU A 122 -13.16 -0.04 -6.66
N ALA A 123 -13.63 0.43 -7.81
CA ALA A 123 -14.66 1.48 -7.87
C ALA A 123 -15.98 1.04 -7.22
N LEU A 124 -16.43 -0.20 -7.45
CA LEU A 124 -17.64 -0.78 -6.87
C LEU A 124 -17.52 -0.95 -5.35
N LYS A 125 -16.38 -1.45 -4.84
CA LYS A 125 -16.15 -1.53 -3.40
C LYS A 125 -16.05 -0.16 -2.74
N TRP A 126 -15.44 0.82 -3.40
CA TRP A 126 -15.36 2.20 -2.88
C TRP A 126 -16.75 2.87 -2.83
N LEU A 127 -17.55 2.70 -3.89
CA LEU A 127 -18.92 3.24 -3.96
C LEU A 127 -19.88 2.54 -2.98
N SER A 128 -19.69 1.24 -2.73
CA SER A 128 -20.53 0.46 -1.81
C SER A 128 -20.09 0.57 -0.34
N GLY A 129 -18.79 0.73 -0.08
CA GLY A 129 -18.22 0.95 1.26
C GLY A 129 -18.54 2.32 1.87
N ASN A 130 -18.85 3.32 1.04
CA ASN A 130 -19.34 4.64 1.49
C ASN A 130 -20.84 4.68 1.82
N ARG A 131 -21.57 3.56 1.72
CA ARG A 131 -22.96 3.45 2.21
C ARG A 131 -22.98 2.85 3.61
N ARG A 132 -22.64 3.64 4.63
CA ARG A 132 -23.10 3.43 6.00
C ARG A 132 -23.48 4.75 6.64
#